data_AF-A0A6B1ETE9-F1
#
_entry.id   AF-A0A6B1ETE9-F1
#
_cell.length_a   1.000
_cell.length_b   1.000
_cell.length_c   1.000
_cell.angle_alpha   90.00
_cell.angle_beta   90.00
_cell.angle_gamma   90.00
#
_symmetry.space_group_name_H-M   'P 1'
#
loop_
_entity.id
_entity.type
_entity.pdbx_description
1 polymer ?
#
loop_
_entity_poly.entity_id
_entity_poly.type
_entity_poly.pdbx_seq_one_letter_code
_entity_poly.pdbx_strand_id
1 'polypeptide(L)'
;MRDLNLLISLAAFAVHFTFGFFRGQFKRFSRPWSRCLYIPITINIVVRHFVLDWKWQTAMVYLWPATLIALMLGGIIGKRYKPDTEL
;
A
#
# COMPACT_ATOMS: atom_id res chain seq x y z
N MET A 1 -12.34 -1.21 20.34
CA MET A 1 -12.38 -1.72 18.94
C MET A 1 -12.00 -0.66 17.91
N ARG A 2 -12.56 0.55 17.98
CA ARG A 2 -12.19 1.66 17.06
C ARG A 2 -10.69 1.97 17.07
N ASP A 3 -10.09 2.09 18.26
CA ASP A 3 -8.66 2.43 18.39
C ASP A 3 -7.75 1.33 17.83
N LEU A 4 -8.12 0.06 18.03
CA LEU A 4 -7.43 -1.09 17.44
C LEU A 4 -7.50 -1.06 15.91
N ASN A 5 -8.66 -0.74 15.33
CA ASN A 5 -8.82 -0.65 13.87
C ASN A 5 -7.99 0.51 13.28
N LEU A 6 -7.86 1.62 14.01
CA LEU A 6 -6.98 2.73 13.63
C LEU A 6 -5.50 2.33 13.70
N LEU A 7 -5.09 1.60 14.74
CA LEU A 7 -3.73 1.06 14.83
C LEU A 7 -3.41 0.10 13.67
N ILE A 8 -4.34 -0.78 13.34
CA ILE A 8 -4.21 -1.69 12.18
C ILE A 8 -4.14 -0.88 10.87
N SER A 9 -4.92 0.18 10.74
CA SER A 9 -4.90 1.10 9.60
C SER A 9 -3.55 1.79 9.45
N LEU A 10 -2.95 2.26 10.55
CA LEU A 10 -1.60 2.84 10.57
C LEU A 10 -0.53 1.81 10.21
N ALA A 11 -0.64 0.58 10.72
CA ALA A 11 0.27 -0.51 10.37
C ALA A 11 0.16 -0.85 8.87
N ALA A 12 -1.06 -0.98 8.35
CA ALA A 12 -1.31 -1.19 6.93
C ALA A 12 -0.75 -0.04 6.09
N PHE A 13 -0.89 1.21 6.54
CA PHE A 13 -0.29 2.36 5.89
C PHE A 13 1.24 2.20 5.80
N ALA A 14 1.91 1.94 6.92
CA ALA A 14 3.38 1.82 6.96
C ALA A 14 3.90 0.72 6.02
N VAL A 15 3.24 -0.45 6.03
CA VAL A 15 3.59 -1.57 5.13
C VAL A 15 3.40 -1.19 3.67
N HIS A 16 2.21 -0.71 3.30
CA HIS A 16 1.89 -0.38 1.90
C HIS A 16 2.66 0.85 1.39
N PHE A 17 3.10 1.72 2.28
CA PHE A 17 3.89 2.90 1.93
C PHE A 17 5.21 2.50 1.26
N THR A 18 5.87 1.44 1.76
CA THR A 18 7.12 0.93 1.16
C THR A 18 6.90 0.50 -0.29
N PHE A 19 5.83 -0.23 -0.58
CA PHE A 19 5.48 -0.62 -1.95
C PHE A 19 5.16 0.60 -2.81
N GLY A 20 4.49 1.60 -2.25
CA GLY A 20 4.28 2.90 -2.88
C GLY A 20 5.61 3.56 -3.26
N PHE A 21 6.54 3.64 -2.32
CA PHE A 21 7.86 4.24 -2.48
C PHE A 21 8.63 3.59 -3.63
N PHE A 22 8.80 2.27 -3.59
CA PHE A 22 9.50 1.55 -4.67
C PHE A 22 8.78 1.64 -6.01
N ARG A 23 7.45 1.64 -6.03
CA ARG A 23 6.66 1.85 -7.25
C ARG A 23 7.02 3.17 -7.95
N GLY A 24 7.35 4.21 -7.18
CA GLY A 24 7.76 5.51 -7.70
C GLY A 24 9.10 5.48 -8.45
N GLN A 25 9.96 4.52 -8.15
CA GLN A 25 11.30 4.40 -8.73
C GLN A 25 11.33 3.58 -10.03
N PHE A 26 10.36 2.68 -10.24
CA PHE A 26 10.30 1.84 -11.43
C PHE A 26 9.58 2.51 -12.62
N LYS A 27 9.99 2.17 -13.85
CA LYS A 27 9.30 2.59 -15.07
C LYS A 27 7.84 2.15 -15.05
N ARG A 28 6.91 3.06 -15.35
CA ARG A 28 5.47 2.75 -15.44
C ARG A 28 5.23 1.56 -16.38
N PHE A 29 4.30 0.68 -15.99
CA PHE A 29 3.97 -0.56 -16.71
C PHE A 29 5.09 -1.59 -16.83
N SER A 30 6.24 -1.39 -16.17
CA SER A 30 7.22 -2.46 -16.02
C SER A 30 6.69 -3.57 -15.09
N ARG A 31 7.25 -4.77 -15.21
CA ARG A 31 6.97 -5.89 -14.31
C ARG A 31 7.14 -5.53 -12.82
N PRO A 32 8.26 -4.90 -12.38
CA PRO A 32 8.41 -4.52 -10.97
C PRO A 32 7.41 -3.43 -10.54
N TRP A 33 7.12 -2.45 -11.40
CA TRP A 33 6.11 -1.42 -11.11
C TRP A 33 4.72 -2.02 -10.86
N SER A 34 4.33 -2.99 -11.69
CA SER A 34 3.07 -3.72 -11.60
C SER A 34 2.98 -4.55 -10.31
N ARG A 35 4.06 -5.28 -9.96
CA ARG A 35 4.13 -6.05 -8.70
C ARG A 35 3.91 -5.19 -7.46
N CYS A 36 4.41 -3.95 -7.45
CA CYS A 36 4.19 -3.01 -6.36
C CYS A 36 2.72 -2.54 -6.20
N LEU A 37 1.83 -2.83 -7.16
CA LEU A 37 0.39 -2.63 -7.01
C LEU A 37 -0.32 -3.92 -6.58
N TYR A 38 0.01 -5.04 -7.24
CA TYR A 38 -0.67 -6.31 -6.99
C TYR A 38 -0.37 -6.88 -5.60
N ILE A 39 0.87 -6.76 -5.11
CA ILE A 39 1.24 -7.27 -3.78
C ILE A 39 0.37 -6.63 -2.67
N PRO A 40 0.27 -5.28 -2.56
CA PRO A 40 -0.68 -4.62 -1.66
C PRO A 40 -2.13 -5.10 -1.76
N ILE A 41 -2.64 -5.29 -2.97
CA ILE A 41 -4.02 -5.73 -3.19
C ILE A 41 -4.22 -7.14 -2.63
N THR A 42 -3.30 -8.06 -2.94
CA THR A 42 -3.33 -9.43 -2.41
C THR A 42 -3.21 -9.45 -0.90
N ILE A 43 -2.29 -8.66 -0.32
CA ILE A 43 -2.14 -8.52 1.13
C ILE A 43 -3.46 -8.07 1.75
N ASN A 44 -4.11 -7.04 1.21
CA ASN A 44 -5.38 -6.56 1.74
C ASN A 44 -6.49 -7.62 1.70
N ILE A 45 -6.59 -8.40 0.62
CA ILE A 45 -7.58 -9.46 0.51
C ILE A 45 -7.31 -10.55 1.56
N VAL A 46 -6.06 -11.00 1.67
CA VAL A 46 -5.65 -12.07 2.59
C VAL A 46 -5.82 -11.63 4.05
N VAL A 47 -5.29 -10.46 4.41
CA VAL A 47 -5.35 -9.93 5.78
C VAL A 47 -6.80 -9.66 6.20
N ARG A 48 -7.61 -9.05 5.33
CA ARG A 48 -9.02 -8.81 5.62
C ARG A 48 -9.77 -10.10 5.90
N HIS A 49 -9.58 -11.11 5.05
CA HIS A 49 -10.40 -12.33 5.09
C HIS A 49 -9.91 -13.34 6.12
N PHE A 50 -8.60 -13.60 6.18
CA PHE A 50 -8.04 -14.69 6.99
C PHE A 50 -7.50 -14.24 8.35
N VAL A 51 -7.09 -12.97 8.50
CA VAL A 51 -6.45 -12.49 9.73
C VAL A 51 -7.42 -11.67 10.58
N LEU A 52 -8.16 -10.76 9.96
CA LEU A 52 -9.01 -9.81 10.66
C LEU A 52 -10.50 -10.17 10.66
N ASP A 53 -10.93 -11.06 9.77
CA ASP A 53 -12.33 -11.38 9.47
C ASP A 53 -13.23 -10.13 9.37
N TRP A 54 -12.71 -9.10 8.70
CA TRP A 54 -13.39 -7.82 8.62
C TRP A 54 -14.50 -7.84 7.57
N LYS A 55 -15.68 -7.37 7.98
CA LYS A 55 -16.75 -7.01 7.05
C LYS A 55 -16.25 -5.96 6.04
N TRP A 56 -16.83 -5.98 4.85
CA TRP A 56 -16.48 -5.06 3.77
C TRP A 56 -16.54 -3.58 4.19
N GLN A 57 -17.51 -3.20 5.00
CA GLN A 57 -17.67 -1.83 5.50
C GLN A 57 -16.47 -1.38 6.34
N THR A 58 -15.99 -2.24 7.25
CA THR A 58 -14.82 -1.94 8.08
C THR A 58 -13.56 -1.81 7.22
N ALA A 59 -13.38 -2.70 6.24
CA ALA A 59 -12.24 -2.64 5.33
C ALA A 59 -12.27 -1.37 4.45
N MET A 60 -13.45 -0.95 3.99
CA MET A 60 -13.64 0.28 3.21
C MET A 60 -13.29 1.54 4.00
N VAL A 61 -13.49 1.54 5.33
CA VAL A 61 -13.21 2.70 6.18
C VAL A 61 -11.75 2.74 6.64
N TYR A 62 -11.20 1.60 7.05
CA TYR A 62 -9.89 1.56 7.73
C TYR A 62 -8.75 1.03 6.85
N LEU A 63 -8.98 0.01 6.04
CA LEU A 63 -7.90 -0.71 5.35
C LEU A 63 -7.60 -0.10 3.96
N TRP A 64 -8.63 0.09 3.15
CA TRP A 64 -8.45 0.53 1.76
C TRP A 64 -8.02 1.99 1.64
N PRO A 65 -8.60 2.94 2.39
CA PRO A 65 -8.14 4.33 2.33
C PRO A 65 -6.68 4.44 2.78
N ALA A 66 -6.31 3.77 3.87
CA ALA A 66 -4.92 3.73 4.35
C ALA A 66 -3.97 3.16 3.29
N THR A 67 -4.35 2.07 2.64
CA THR A 67 -3.54 1.48 1.56
C THR A 67 -3.41 2.42 0.37
N LEU A 68 -4.51 3.02 -0.08
CA LEU A 68 -4.51 3.92 -1.22
C LEU A 68 -3.63 5.14 -0.97
N ILE A 69 -3.81 5.78 0.20
CA ILE A 69 -3.01 6.95 0.60
C ILE A 69 -1.53 6.56 0.71
N ALA A 70 -1.22 5.41 1.30
CA ALA A 70 0.15 4.91 1.42
C ALA A 70 0.82 4.70 0.05
N LEU A 71 0.12 4.07 -0.90
CA LEU A 71 0.64 3.83 -2.26
C LEU A 71 0.80 5.11 -3.08
N MET A 72 -0.08 6.10 -2.85
CA MET A 72 0.00 7.41 -3.49
C MET A 72 1.15 8.23 -2.93
N LEU A 73 1.19 8.44 -1.60
CA LEU A 73 2.23 9.21 -0.92
C LEU A 73 3.61 8.59 -1.12
N GLY A 74 3.72 7.27 -0.90
CA GLY A 74 4.94 6.53 -1.18
C GLY A 74 5.38 6.74 -2.63
N GLY A 75 4.47 6.59 -3.60
CA GLY A 75 4.81 6.75 -5.02
C GLY A 75 5.24 8.16 -5.41
N ILE A 76 4.65 9.20 -4.80
CA ILE A 76 5.06 10.59 -5.02
C ILE A 76 6.46 10.83 -4.44
N ILE A 77 6.70 10.36 -3.22
CA ILE A 77 7.98 10.53 -2.55
C ILE A 77 9.06 9.73 -3.27
N GLY A 78 8.84 8.45 -3.55
CA GLY A 78 9.80 7.56 -4.21
C GLY A 78 10.25 8.05 -5.58
N LYS A 79 9.37 8.72 -6.34
CA LYS A 79 9.74 9.39 -7.59
C LYS A 79 10.79 10.48 -7.42
N ARG A 80 10.77 11.21 -6.29
CA ARG A 80 11.75 12.26 -5.98
C ARG A 80 13.13 11.69 -5.61
N TYR A 81 13.17 10.42 -5.22
CA TYR A 81 14.39 9.70 -4.86
C TYR A 81 14.80 8.68 -5.93
N LYS A 82 14.26 8.77 -7.16
CA LYS A 82 14.71 7.89 -8.23
C LYS A 82 16.18 8.26 -8.53
N PRO A 83 17.15 7.36 -8.30
CA PRO A 83 18.54 7.68 -8.60
C PRO A 83 18.71 7.86 -10.12
N ASP A 84 19.46 8.89 -10.51
CA ASP A 84 19.71 9.29 -11.91
C ASP A 84 20.56 8.29 -12.71
N THR A 85 20.70 7.05 -12.25
CA THR A 85 21.49 5.96 -12.87
C THR A 85 20.85 5.35 -14.13
N GLU A 86 19.97 6.08 -14.82
CA GLU A 86 19.53 5.75 -16.19
C GLU A 86 19.92 6.90 -17.14
N LEU A 87 21.23 7.18 -17.24
CA LEU A 87 21.88 7.88 -18.36
C LEU A 87 22.66 6.86 -19.21
#